data_AF-A0A7L9AKE5-F1
#
_entry.id   AF-A0A7L9AKE5-F1
#
_cell.length_a   1.000
_cell.length_b   1.000
_cell.length_c   1.000
_cell.angle_alpha   90.00
_cell.angle_beta   90.00
_cell.angle_gamma   90.00
#
_symmetry.space_group_name_H-M   'P 1'
#
loop_
_entity.id
_entity.type
_entity.pdbx_description
1 polymer ?
#
loop_
_entity_poly.entity_id
_entity_poly.type
_entity_poly.pdbx_seq_one_letter_code
_entity_poly.pdbx_strand_id
1 'polypeptide(L)'
;TFRGLSMLRYLDLSWNELAEIPEETFLETPSLTQVQLARNYLNRVGHLKSTSISILDMSSCEISIIGKDSLEGLPSLVDINLSRNLISHIPDSISSNTLKYLN
;
A
#
# COMPACT_ATOMS: atom_id res chain seq x y z
N THR A 1 2.29 5.45 -13.87
CA THR A 1 3.56 5.73 -13.16
C THR A 1 3.64 7.20 -12.82
N PHE A 2 4.18 7.56 -11.65
CA PHE A 2 4.35 8.93 -11.16
C PHE A 2 5.79 9.44 -11.32
N ARG A 3 6.52 8.88 -12.29
CA ARG A 3 7.91 9.16 -12.58
C ARG A 3 8.18 10.66 -12.70
N GLY A 4 9.24 11.14 -12.05
CA GLY A 4 9.67 12.54 -12.13
C GLY A 4 8.94 13.50 -11.18
N LEU A 5 7.89 13.05 -10.47
CA LEU A 5 7.21 13.85 -9.45
C LEU A 5 8.00 13.85 -8.13
N SER A 6 9.24 14.34 -8.17
CA SER A 6 10.21 14.27 -7.05
C SER A 6 9.76 15.01 -5.79
N MET A 7 8.84 15.97 -5.92
CA MET A 7 8.29 16.77 -4.82
C MET A 7 6.92 16.27 -4.33
N LEU A 8 6.33 15.26 -4.98
CA LEU A 8 5.03 14.72 -4.57
C LEU A 8 5.18 14.08 -3.18
N ARG A 9 4.38 14.53 -2.22
CA ARG A 9 4.41 14.05 -0.82
C ARG A 9 3.18 13.25 -0.43
N TYR A 10 2.05 13.60 -1.03
CA TYR A 10 0.75 13.04 -0.75
C TYR A 10 0.08 12.72 -2.09
N LEU A 11 -0.48 11.53 -2.18
CA LEU A 11 -1.23 11.06 -3.34
C LEU A 11 -2.55 10.46 -2.86
N ASP A 12 -3.65 10.98 -3.39
CA ASP A 12 -4.98 10.42 -3.16
C ASP A 12 -5.55 9.88 -4.46
N LEU A 13 -5.78 8.57 -4.49
CA LEU A 13 -6.46 7.83 -5.54
C LEU A 13 -7.68 7.08 -4.98
N SER A 14 -8.20 7.53 -3.84
CA SER A 14 -9.38 6.93 -3.22
C SER A 14 -10.61 7.13 -4.10
N TRP A 15 -11.61 6.27 -3.93
CA TRP A 15 -12.88 6.32 -4.68
C TRP A 15 -12.70 6.23 -6.20
N ASN A 16 -11.79 5.37 -6.63
CA ASN A 16 -11.65 4.99 -8.03
C ASN A 16 -12.04 3.52 -8.22
N GLU A 17 -11.90 3.03 -9.44
CA GLU A 17 -12.22 1.66 -9.81
C GLU A 17 -10.95 0.84 -10.06
N LEU A 18 -9.86 1.12 -9.34
CA LEU A 18 -8.58 0.46 -9.56
C LEU A 18 -8.67 -1.01 -9.13
N ALA A 19 -8.41 -1.90 -10.07
CA ALA A 19 -8.33 -3.35 -9.82
C ALA A 19 -6.92 -3.79 -9.40
N GLU A 20 -5.90 -3.02 -9.75
CA GLU A 20 -4.50 -3.31 -9.42
C GLU A 20 -3.68 -2.02 -9.32
N ILE A 21 -2.56 -2.10 -8.60
CA ILE A 21 -1.50 -1.10 -8.61
C ILE A 21 -0.21 -1.81 -9.06
N PRO A 22 0.37 -1.46 -10.22
CA PRO A 22 1.63 -2.04 -10.66
C PRO A 22 2.74 -1.85 -9.61
N GLU A 23 3.56 -2.87 -9.40
CA GLU A 23 4.65 -2.92 -8.42
C GLU A 23 5.56 -1.69 -8.42
N GLU A 24 5.89 -1.20 -9.62
CA GLU A 24 6.85 -0.10 -9.84
C GLU A 24 6.22 1.30 -9.79
N THR A 25 4.92 1.42 -9.47
CA THR A 25 4.17 2.68 -9.59
C THR A 25 4.79 3.85 -8.80
N PHE A 26 5.43 3.55 -7.67
CA PHE A 26 5.95 4.53 -6.69
C PHE A 26 7.49 4.54 -6.57
N LEU A 27 8.22 3.83 -7.43
CA LEU A 27 9.69 3.71 -7.33
C LEU A 27 10.42 5.06 -7.49
N GLU A 28 9.90 5.94 -8.35
CA GLU A 28 10.54 7.23 -8.69
C GLU A 28 9.84 8.45 -8.07
N THR A 29 9.31 8.28 -6.86
CA THR A 29 8.69 9.35 -6.06
C THR A 29 9.34 9.43 -4.66
N PRO A 30 10.59 9.92 -4.56
CA PRO A 30 11.38 9.86 -3.32
C PRO A 30 10.81 10.67 -2.16
N SER A 31 9.93 11.64 -2.43
CA SER A 31 9.27 12.44 -1.38
C SER A 31 7.88 11.92 -0.98
N LEU A 32 7.34 10.91 -1.66
CA LEU A 32 5.96 10.43 -1.46
C LEU A 32 5.87 9.64 -0.17
N THR A 33 5.22 10.20 0.85
CA THR A 33 5.13 9.58 2.18
C THR A 33 3.75 9.02 2.48
N GLN A 34 2.70 9.58 1.87
CA GLN A 34 1.32 9.19 2.13
C GLN A 34 0.58 8.84 0.85
N VAL A 35 -0.02 7.66 0.81
CA VAL A 35 -0.83 7.20 -0.31
C VAL A 35 -2.19 6.74 0.20
N GLN A 36 -3.25 7.29 -0.40
CA GLN A 36 -4.63 6.90 -0.13
C GLN A 36 -5.16 6.12 -1.33
N LEU A 37 -5.51 4.86 -1.12
CA LEU A 37 -6.11 3.95 -2.10
C LEU A 37 -7.51 3.49 -1.65
N ALA A 38 -8.08 4.10 -0.62
CA ALA A 38 -9.32 3.64 -0.02
C ALA A 38 -10.45 3.56 -1.06
N ARG A 39 -11.33 2.56 -0.94
CA ARG A 39 -12.49 2.39 -1.83
C ARG A 39 -12.09 2.24 -3.31
N ASN A 40 -11.25 1.25 -3.56
CA ASN A 40 -10.93 0.68 -4.87
C ASN A 40 -11.29 -0.83 -4.88
N TYR A 41 -10.91 -1.60 -5.91
CA TYR A 41 -11.25 -3.03 -6.05
C TYR A 41 -10.00 -3.91 -6.16
N LEU A 42 -9.04 -3.72 -5.25
CA LEU A 42 -7.68 -4.27 -5.38
C LEU A 42 -7.58 -5.78 -5.14
N ASN A 43 -8.55 -6.38 -4.43
CA ASN A 43 -8.62 -7.82 -4.10
C ASN A 43 -7.46 -8.40 -3.26
N ARG A 44 -6.27 -7.81 -3.30
CA ARG A 44 -5.06 -8.23 -2.58
C ARG A 44 -4.17 -7.03 -2.21
N VAL A 45 -3.31 -7.22 -1.21
CA VAL A 45 -2.17 -6.32 -0.99
C VAL A 45 -1.08 -6.66 -2.00
N GLY A 46 -0.90 -5.81 -3.02
CA GLY A 46 0.11 -5.99 -4.06
C GLY A 46 1.55 -5.89 -3.52
N HIS A 47 2.52 -6.35 -4.31
CA HIS A 47 3.95 -6.24 -3.98
C HIS A 47 4.48 -4.86 -4.37
N LEU A 48 4.00 -3.81 -3.68
CA LEU A 48 4.37 -2.43 -3.98
C LEU A 48 5.83 -2.16 -3.60
N LYS A 49 6.53 -1.40 -4.43
CA LYS A 49 7.90 -0.93 -4.15
C LYS A 49 7.96 0.58 -3.98
N SER A 50 8.42 1.00 -2.80
CA SER A 50 8.69 2.41 -2.49
C SER A 50 9.67 2.55 -1.34
N THR A 51 10.63 3.46 -1.46
CA THR A 51 11.58 3.76 -0.38
C THR A 51 11.06 4.80 0.61
N SER A 52 9.95 5.48 0.31
CA SER A 52 9.52 6.70 1.01
C SER A 52 8.13 6.59 1.64
N ILE A 53 7.25 5.73 1.14
CA ILE A 53 5.89 5.59 1.68
C ILE A 53 5.95 5.11 3.13
N SER A 54 5.35 5.89 4.02
CA SER A 54 5.25 5.60 5.45
C SER A 54 3.81 5.36 5.93
N ILE A 55 2.82 5.90 5.20
CA ILE A 55 1.40 5.73 5.48
C ILE A 55 0.69 5.27 4.22
N LEU A 56 -0.01 4.15 4.30
CA LEU A 56 -0.77 3.57 3.20
C LEU A 56 -2.19 3.21 3.63
N ASP A 57 -3.19 3.88 3.05
CA ASP A 57 -4.59 3.52 3.25
C ASP A 57 -5.08 2.63 2.11
N MET A 58 -5.47 1.40 2.42
CA MET A 58 -6.12 0.45 1.49
C MET A 58 -7.44 -0.05 2.09
N SER A 59 -8.12 0.79 2.87
CA SER A 59 -9.38 0.45 3.49
C SER A 59 -10.51 0.35 2.47
N SER A 60 -11.44 -0.57 2.70
CA SER A 60 -12.58 -0.80 1.79
C SER A 60 -12.16 -1.11 0.35
N CYS A 61 -11.13 -1.93 0.16
CA CYS A 61 -10.57 -2.28 -1.16
C CYS A 61 -10.90 -3.72 -1.63
N GLU A 62 -11.86 -4.38 -0.97
CA GLU A 62 -12.24 -5.78 -1.19
C GLU A 62 -11.05 -6.77 -1.07
N ILE A 63 -10.02 -6.39 -0.31
CA ILE A 63 -8.82 -7.21 -0.14
C ILE A 63 -9.19 -8.48 0.60
N SER A 64 -8.90 -9.63 0.02
CA SER A 64 -9.09 -10.95 0.66
C SER A 64 -7.77 -11.70 0.84
N ILE A 65 -6.73 -11.30 0.10
CA ILE A 65 -5.43 -11.97 0.08
C ILE A 65 -4.34 -11.00 0.53
N ILE A 66 -3.56 -11.43 1.52
CA ILE A 66 -2.30 -10.79 1.90
C ILE A 66 -1.19 -11.83 1.66
N GLY A 67 -0.18 -11.47 0.88
CA GLY A 67 1.00 -12.30 0.67
C GLY A 67 1.99 -12.12 1.81
N LYS A 68 2.81 -13.15 2.07
CA LYS A 68 3.92 -13.07 3.04
C LYS A 68 4.92 -11.95 2.71
N ASP A 69 5.09 -11.67 1.41
CA ASP A 69 6.04 -10.69 0.88
C ASP A 69 5.35 -9.35 0.51
N SER A 70 4.08 -9.16 0.91
CA SER A 70 3.28 -7.97 0.53
C SER A 70 3.86 -6.65 1.08
N LEU A 71 4.68 -6.70 2.14
CA LEU A 71 5.27 -5.50 2.77
C LEU A 71 6.79 -5.38 2.55
N GLU A 72 7.43 -6.35 1.90
CA GLU A 72 8.89 -6.40 1.76
C GLU A 72 9.44 -5.21 0.95
N GLY A 73 8.69 -4.76 -0.07
CA GLY A 73 9.03 -3.61 -0.92
C GLY A 73 8.80 -2.24 -0.29
N LEU A 74 8.37 -2.17 0.97
CA LEU A 74 7.99 -0.93 1.66
C LEU A 74 8.80 -0.74 2.97
N PRO A 75 10.14 -0.56 2.89
CA PRO A 75 11.02 -0.48 4.07
C PRO A 75 10.70 0.68 5.02
N SER A 76 10.02 1.73 4.56
CA SER A 76 9.67 2.91 5.36
C SER A 76 8.25 2.88 5.92
N LEU A 77 7.48 1.81 5.67
CA LEU A 77 6.07 1.73 6.04
C LEU A 77 5.89 1.62 7.55
N VAL A 78 5.14 2.56 8.13
CA VAL A 78 4.87 2.62 9.57
C VAL A 78 3.39 2.33 9.86
N ASP A 79 2.50 2.73 8.97
CA ASP A 79 1.05 2.60 9.14
C ASP A 79 0.41 2.07 7.85
N ILE A 80 -0.34 0.97 7.98
CA ILE A 80 -1.21 0.47 6.94
C ILE A 80 -2.63 0.26 7.45
N ASN A 81 -3.58 0.87 6.76
CA ASN A 81 -5.00 0.69 7.02
C ASN A 81 -5.59 -0.33 6.04
N LEU A 82 -5.92 -1.53 6.54
CA LEU A 82 -6.59 -2.61 5.84
C LEU A 82 -8.03 -2.83 6.36
N SER A 83 -8.57 -1.87 7.13
CA SER A 83 -9.91 -1.98 7.67
C SER A 83 -10.99 -2.08 6.57
N ARG A 84 -12.12 -2.69 6.90
CA ARG A 84 -13.28 -2.86 5.99
C ARG A 84 -12.94 -3.63 4.71
N ASN A 85 -11.99 -4.56 4.78
CA ASN A 85 -11.69 -5.51 3.72
C ASN A 85 -12.31 -6.89 4.00
N LEU A 86 -12.05 -7.86 3.13
CA LEU A 86 -12.54 -9.24 3.18
C LEU A 86 -11.45 -10.22 3.68
N ILE A 87 -10.50 -9.72 4.45
CA ILE A 87 -9.37 -10.50 4.96
C ILE A 87 -9.89 -11.50 5.99
N SER A 88 -9.66 -12.79 5.73
CA SER A 88 -10.01 -13.88 6.65
C SER A 88 -8.79 -14.41 7.41
N HIS A 89 -7.59 -14.25 6.85
CA HIS A 89 -6.35 -14.77 7.39
C HIS A 89 -5.20 -13.82 7.08
N ILE A 90 -4.27 -13.68 8.03
CA ILE A 90 -3.00 -12.98 7.86
C ILE A 90 -1.90 -14.07 7.84
N PRO A 91 -0.97 -14.09 6.87
CA PRO A 91 0.11 -15.07 6.86
C PRO A 91 1.02 -14.91 8.09
N ASP A 92 1.34 -16.00 8.78
CA ASP A 92 2.27 -16.01 9.93
C ASP A 92 3.68 -15.49 9.60
N SER A 93 4.02 -15.49 8.31
CA SER A 93 5.31 -15.08 7.78
C SER A 93 5.34 -13.64 7.26
N ILE A 94 4.22 -12.90 7.36
CA ILE A 94 4.25 -11.48 7.02
C ILE A 94 5.22 -10.75 7.94
N SER A 95 6.12 -9.97 7.37
CA SER A 95 7.17 -9.31 8.12
C SER A 95 7.35 -7.86 7.67
N SER A 96 7.63 -6.99 8.64
CA SER A 96 8.08 -5.63 8.43
C SER A 96 8.90 -5.20 9.65
N ASN A 97 10.01 -4.52 9.42
CA ASN A 97 10.87 -4.01 10.49
C ASN A 97 10.44 -2.62 10.99
N THR A 98 9.49 -1.97 10.31
CA THR A 98 9.11 -0.57 10.55
C THR A 98 7.63 -0.38 10.87
N LEU A 99 6.79 -1.37 10.56
CA LEU A 99 5.35 -1.31 10.77
C LEU A 99 5.02 -1.20 12.27
N LYS A 100 4.20 -0.21 12.62
CA LYS A 100 3.72 0.05 13.99
C LYS A 100 2.22 -0.05 14.11
N TYR A 101 1.48 0.27 13.05
CA TYR A 101 0.02 0.27 13.04
C TYR A 101 -0.50 -0.55 11.86
N LEU A 102 -1.40 -1.48 12.18
CA LEU A 102 -2.10 -2.36 11.25
C LEU A 102 -3.58 -2.38 11.68
N ASN A 103 -4.45 -1.76 10.89
CA ASN A 103 -5.88 -1.63 11.17
C ASN A 103 -6.76 -2.39 10.18
#